data_AF-A0A2V5VVV3-F1
#
_entry.id   AF-A0A2V5VVV3-F1
#
_cell.length_a   1.000
_cell.length_b   1.000
_cell.length_c   1.000
_cell.angle_alpha   90.00
_cell.angle_beta   90.00
_cell.angle_gamma   90.00
#
_symmetry.space_group_name_H-M   'P 1'
#
loop_
_entity.id
_entity.type
_entity.pdbx_description
1 polymer ?
#
loop_
_entity_poly.entity_id
_entity_poly.type
_entity_poly.pdbx_seq_one_letter_code
_entity_poly.pdbx_strand_id
1 'polypeptide(L)'
;MEITAEQLAKACAEFASNKKAEDIVVLDLRTISTFTDFFVICSATSQPQLKAIANEIETRLREDHAIRPVAIDGFPASQWIVLDYL
;
A
#
# COMPACT_ATOMS: atom_id res chain seq x y z
N MET A 1 -11.97 -11.65 -12.60
CA MET A 1 -11.76 -12.38 -11.33
C MET A 1 -11.49 -11.34 -10.29
N GLU A 2 -12.22 -11.40 -9.18
CA GLU A 2 -12.05 -10.50 -8.05
C GLU A 2 -10.73 -10.84 -7.35
N ILE A 3 -9.86 -9.85 -7.13
CA ILE A 3 -8.59 -10.05 -6.42
C ILE A 3 -8.88 -10.28 -4.93
N THR A 4 -8.22 -11.27 -4.32
CA THR A 4 -8.39 -11.52 -2.88
C THR A 4 -7.63 -10.48 -2.04
N ALA A 5 -8.01 -10.29 -0.77
CA ALA A 5 -7.30 -9.39 0.14
C ALA A 5 -5.80 -9.75 0.28
N GLU A 6 -5.47 -11.05 0.30
CA GLU A 6 -4.08 -11.52 0.34
C GLU A 6 -3.31 -11.18 -0.96
N GLN A 7 -3.96 -11.32 -2.12
CA GLN A 7 -3.36 -10.94 -3.40
C GLN A 7 -3.17 -9.43 -3.50
N LEU A 8 -4.13 -8.64 -3.01
CA LEU A 8 -4.03 -7.19 -2.95
C LEU A 8 -2.84 -6.76 -2.06
N ALA A 9 -2.72 -7.34 -0.87
CA ALA A 9 -1.60 -7.04 0.04
C ALA A 9 -0.24 -7.40 -0.58
N LYS A 10 -0.14 -8.55 -1.27
CA LYS A 10 1.08 -8.94 -1.99
C LYS A 10 1.41 -8.01 -3.14
N ALA A 11 0.42 -7.58 -3.92
CA ALA A 11 0.61 -6.63 -5.00
C ALA A 11 1.11 -5.27 -4.47
N CYS A 12 0.52 -4.75 -3.38
CA CYS A 12 1.02 -3.53 -2.72
C CYS A 12 2.48 -3.66 -2.30
N ALA A 13 2.86 -4.78 -1.67
CA ALA A 13 4.24 -5.03 -1.25
C ALA A 13 5.22 -5.11 -2.45
N GLU A 14 4.80 -5.75 -3.56
CA GLU A 14 5.58 -5.80 -4.79
C GLU A 14 5.77 -4.41 -5.41
N PHE A 15 4.70 -3.63 -5.51
CA PHE A 15 4.77 -2.27 -6.06
C PHE A 15 5.60 -1.32 -5.18
N ALA A 16 5.53 -1.46 -3.85
CA ALA A 16 6.45 -0.78 -2.94
C ALA A 16 7.91 -1.18 -3.20
N SER A 17 8.17 -2.48 -3.36
CA SER A 17 9.50 -3.02 -3.69
C SER A 17 10.04 -2.48 -5.02
N ASN A 18 9.19 -2.31 -6.04
CA ASN A 18 9.58 -1.71 -7.32
C ASN A 18 10.11 -0.27 -7.20
N LYS A 19 9.75 0.43 -6.12
CA LYS A 19 10.28 1.76 -5.76
C LYS A 19 11.34 1.72 -4.67
N LYS A 20 11.90 0.54 -4.41
CA LYS A 20 12.97 0.30 -3.43
C LYS A 20 12.56 0.74 -2.02
N ALA A 21 11.30 0.52 -1.65
CA ALA A 21 10.87 0.72 -0.26
C ALA A 21 11.64 -0.23 0.68
N GLU A 22 11.91 0.25 1.89
CA GLU A 22 12.64 -0.49 2.91
C GLU A 22 11.67 -1.12 3.91
N ASP A 23 12.13 -2.15 4.62
CA ASP A 23 11.37 -2.79 5.71
C ASP A 23 9.92 -3.15 5.35
N ILE A 24 9.71 -3.72 4.16
CA ILE A 24 8.38 -4.11 3.68
C ILE A 24 7.88 -5.30 4.51
N VAL A 25 6.79 -5.08 5.25
CA VAL A 25 6.14 -6.09 6.09
C VAL A 25 4.67 -6.18 5.73
N VAL A 26 4.19 -7.41 5.49
CA VAL A 26 2.77 -7.72 5.35
C VAL A 26 2.30 -8.36 6.65
N LEU A 27 1.38 -7.71 7.34
CA LEU A 27 0.78 -8.18 8.59
C LEU A 27 -0.61 -8.76 8.31
N ASP A 28 -0.84 -10.02 8.68
CA ASP A 28 -2.15 -10.66 8.66
C ASP A 28 -2.91 -10.30 9.95
N LEU A 29 -3.99 -9.54 9.80
CA LEU A 29 -4.78 -9.00 10.90
C LEU A 29 -6.11 -9.70 11.06
N ARG A 30 -6.47 -10.70 10.24
CA ARG A 30 -7.79 -11.35 10.23
C ARG A 30 -8.20 -11.98 11.57
N THR A 31 -7.24 -12.26 12.45
CA THR A 31 -7.47 -12.83 13.79
C THR A 31 -7.42 -11.79 14.92
N ILE A 32 -7.08 -10.54 14.60
CA ILE A 32 -6.81 -9.44 15.55
C ILE A 32 -7.75 -8.26 15.31
N SER A 33 -8.11 -8.00 14.05
CA SER A 33 -8.93 -6.88 13.59
C SER A 33 -10.20 -7.39 12.92
N THR A 34 -11.30 -6.66 13.11
CA THR A 34 -12.59 -6.91 12.45
C THR A 34 -12.85 -5.98 11.27
N PHE A 35 -12.00 -4.97 11.05
CA PHE A 35 -12.22 -3.94 10.04
C PHE A 35 -11.22 -4.01 8.89
N THR A 36 -10.10 -4.71 9.02
CA THR A 36 -9.11 -4.85 7.94
C THR A 36 -8.37 -6.19 8.03
N ASP A 37 -8.16 -6.83 6.88
CA ASP A 37 -7.54 -8.15 6.79
C ASP A 37 -6.01 -8.08 6.83
N PHE A 38 -5.42 -7.06 6.19
CA PHE A 38 -3.97 -6.94 6.05
C PHE A 38 -3.49 -5.50 6.18
N PHE A 39 -2.33 -5.33 6.82
CA PHE A 39 -1.53 -4.12 6.68
C PHE A 39 -0.29 -4.42 5.84
N VAL A 40 0.04 -3.48 4.95
CA VAL A 40 1.32 -3.45 4.24
C VAL A 40 2.06 -2.21 4.70
N ILE A 41 3.15 -2.41 5.45
CA ILE A 41 3.97 -1.35 6.02
C ILE A 41 5.30 -1.35 5.29
N CYS A 42 5.80 -0.16 4.94
CA CYS A 42 7.13 0.00 4.37
C CYS A 42 7.67 1.40 4.68
N SER A 43 8.98 1.55 4.56
CA SER A 43 9.73 2.75 4.84
C SER A 43 10.26 3.39 3.54
N ALA A 44 10.38 4.71 3.56
CA ALA A 44 11.00 5.50 2.51
C ALA A 44 12.13 6.35 3.12
N THR A 45 13.22 6.51 2.39
CA THR A 45 14.41 7.27 2.83
C THR A 45 14.29 8.78 2.59
N SER A 46 13.26 9.22 1.87
CA SER A 46 13.05 10.64 1.52
C SER A 46 11.60 10.93 1.11
N GLN A 47 11.19 12.20 1.17
CA GLN A 47 9.84 12.61 0.73
C GLN A 47 9.56 12.31 -0.75
N PRO A 48 10.50 12.52 -1.70
CA PRO A 48 10.29 12.13 -3.09
C PRO A 48 10.08 10.62 -3.25
N GLN A 49 10.82 9.79 -2.49
CA GLN A 49 10.64 8.34 -2.53
C GLN A 49 9.29 7.92 -1.94
N LEU A 50 8.89 8.51 -0.81
CA LEU A 50 7.59 8.28 -0.19
C LEU A 50 6.45 8.55 -1.17
N LYS A 51 6.51 9.68 -1.89
CA LYS A 51 5.56 10.01 -2.97
C LYS A 51 5.60 8.97 -4.09
N ALA A 52 6.78 8.55 -4.51
CA ALA A 52 6.94 7.59 -5.61
C ALA A 52 6.35 6.22 -5.26
N ILE A 53 6.54 5.75 -4.02
CA ILE A 53 5.96 4.49 -3.51
C ILE A 53 4.44 4.56 -3.54
N ALA A 54 3.85 5.59 -2.90
CA ALA A 54 2.39 5.74 -2.85
C ALA A 54 1.77 5.83 -4.25
N ASN A 55 2.38 6.63 -5.14
CA ASN A 55 1.91 6.77 -6.52
C ASN A 55 2.03 5.48 -7.33
N GLU A 56 3.07 4.68 -7.13
CA GLU A 56 3.22 3.39 -7.82
C GLU A 56 2.11 2.44 -7.41
N ILE A 57 1.87 2.28 -6.11
CA ILE A 57 0.81 1.42 -5.59
C ILE A 57 -0.56 1.84 -6.16
N GLU A 58 -0.88 3.14 -6.09
CA GLU A 58 -2.15 3.65 -6.63
C GLU A 58 -2.26 3.43 -8.14
N THR A 59 -1.21 3.75 -8.89
CA THR A 59 -1.24 3.68 -10.37
C THR A 59 -1.35 2.23 -10.84
N ARG A 60 -0.53 1.33 -10.30
CA ARG A 60 -0.49 -0.08 -10.71
C ARG A 60 -1.77 -0.81 -10.30
N LEU A 61 -2.31 -0.58 -9.10
CA LEU A 61 -3.59 -1.17 -8.71
C LEU A 61 -4.75 -0.68 -9.57
N ARG A 62 -4.75 0.59 -9.96
CA ARG A 62 -5.75 1.14 -10.88
C ARG A 62 -5.64 0.53 -12.28
N GLU A 63 -4.44 0.41 -12.81
CA GLU A 63 -4.21 -0.07 -14.19
C GLU A 63 -4.39 -1.58 -14.32
N ASP A 64 -3.84 -2.35 -13.38
CA ASP A 64 -3.82 -3.81 -13.44
C ASP A 64 -5.10 -4.45 -12.89
N HIS A 65 -5.77 -3.79 -11.93
CA HIS A 65 -6.89 -4.37 -11.18
C HIS A 65 -8.15 -3.48 -11.12
N ALA A 66 -8.13 -2.29 -11.71
CA ALA A 66 -9.21 -1.30 -11.63
C ALA A 66 -9.59 -0.90 -10.18
N ILE A 67 -8.65 -1.00 -9.24
CA ILE A 67 -8.83 -0.67 -7.82
C ILE A 67 -8.30 0.73 -7.53
N ARG A 68 -9.02 1.47 -6.70
CA ARG A 68 -8.62 2.80 -6.19
C ARG A 68 -8.73 2.81 -4.67
N PRO A 69 -7.86 3.55 -3.98
CA PRO A 69 -8.04 3.75 -2.55
C PRO A 69 -9.32 4.54 -2.30
N VAL A 70 -10.04 4.17 -1.25
CA VAL A 70 -11.23 4.87 -0.76
C VAL A 70 -10.83 6.14 -0.04
N ALA A 71 -9.70 6.11 0.67
CA ALA A 71 -9.13 7.28 1.32
C ALA A 71 -7.60 7.29 1.19
N ILE A 72 -7.05 8.50 1.13
CA ILE A 72 -5.62 8.74 1.23
C ILE A 72 -5.44 9.76 2.35
N ASP A 73 -4.65 9.40 3.36
CA ASP A 73 -4.32 10.30 4.47
C ASP A 73 -2.81 10.56 4.50
N GLY A 74 -2.45 11.77 4.93
CA GLY A 74 -1.07 12.25 4.89
C GLY A 74 -0.60 12.74 3.51
N PHE A 75 0.61 13.27 3.50
CA PHE A 75 1.30 13.78 2.31
C PHE A 75 2.82 13.70 2.51
N PRO A 76 3.65 13.77 1.45
CA PRO A 76 5.09 13.55 1.59
C PRO A 76 5.80 14.41 2.65
N ALA A 77 5.40 15.68 2.80
CA ALA A 77 5.96 16.58 3.82
C ALA A 77 5.49 16.27 5.25
N SER A 78 4.41 15.51 5.43
CA SER A 78 4.02 14.95 6.73
C SER A 78 4.87 13.73 7.15
N GLN A 79 5.74 13.25 6.26
CA GLN A 79 6.62 12.08 6.45
C GLN A 79 5.90 10.72 6.50
N TRP A 80 4.59 10.69 6.27
CA TRP A 80 3.81 9.46 6.16
C TRP A 80 2.69 9.61 5.12
N ILE A 81 2.24 8.48 4.59
CA ILE A 81 1.05 8.37 3.72
C ILE A 81 0.36 7.05 4.08
N VAL A 82 -0.97 7.07 4.21
CA VAL A 82 -1.81 5.87 4.34
C VAL A 82 -2.72 5.80 3.12
N LEU A 83 -2.75 4.63 2.49
CA LEU A 83 -3.68 4.30 1.41
C LEU A 83 -4.69 3.28 1.94
N ASP A 84 -5.95 3.67 2.05
CA ASP A 84 -7.02 2.78 2.51
C ASP A 84 -7.77 2.20 1.30
N TYR A 85 -7.85 0.87 1.23
CA TYR A 85 -8.46 0.12 0.13
C TYR A 85 -9.70 -0.66 0.56
N LEU A 86 -10.21 -0.39 1.77
CA LEU A 86 -11.39 -1.04 2.33
C LEU A 86 -12.70 -0.40 1.86
#